data_AF-A0AAI9E8F5-F1
#
_entry.id   AF-A0AAI9E8F5-F1
#
_cell.length_a   1.000
_cell.length_b   1.000
_cell.length_c   1.000
_cell.angle_alpha   90.00
_cell.angle_beta   90.00
_cell.angle_gamma   90.00
#
_symmetry.space_group_name_H-M   'P 1'
#
loop_
_entity.id
_entity.type
_entity.pdbx_description
1 polymer ?
#
loop_
_entity_poly.entity_id
_entity_poly.type
_entity_poly.pdbx_seq_one_letter_code
_entity_poly.pdbx_strand_id
1 'polypeptide(L)'
;MVVFALLIINKAGGLIYNRTFAPGLQKLDSNDYLILAGTFHGIHAISRSINPAPPVPPQPGNRKPPTTGIESLESSHFRLTCFQTPTGVKFLLFTSPEQPNTALVIRRCYELYGDFVMKNPFYSMEMPIRVEKFDRALGGYLLRPS
;
A
#
# COMPACT_ATOMS: atom_id res chain seq x y z
N MET A 1 16.28 8.44 -6.75
CA MET A 1 14.82 8.48 -6.47
C MET A 1 14.19 7.35 -7.26
N VAL A 2 13.77 6.29 -6.58
CA VAL A 2 13.30 5.06 -7.24
C VAL A 2 12.13 4.48 -6.45
N VAL A 3 11.09 4.05 -7.17
CA VAL A 3 10.03 3.19 -6.64
C VAL A 3 10.39 1.74 -6.95
N PHE A 4 10.63 0.93 -5.92
CA PHE A 4 11.02 -0.46 -6.09
C PHE A 4 9.81 -1.36 -6.36
N ALA A 5 8.78 -1.28 -5.51
CA ALA A 5 7.62 -2.17 -5.59
C ALA A 5 6.35 -1.56 -5.00
N LEU A 6 5.20 -2.04 -5.47
CA LEU A 6 3.89 -1.78 -4.89
C LEU A 6 3.23 -3.09 -4.51
N LEU A 7 2.79 -3.21 -3.26
CA LEU A 7 1.94 -4.29 -2.78
C LEU A 7 0.58 -3.73 -2.37
N ILE A 8 -0.48 -4.49 -2.62
CA ILE A 8 -1.84 -4.15 -2.16
C ILE A 8 -2.36 -5.34 -1.35
N ILE A 9 -2.79 -5.03 -0.13
CA ILE A 9 -3.33 -6.00 0.83
C ILE A 9 -4.80 -5.69 1.04
N ASN A 10 -5.67 -6.68 0.92
CA ASN A 10 -7.10 -6.52 1.15
C ASN A 10 -7.42 -6.26 2.64
N LYS A 11 -8.70 -6.01 2.94
CA LYS A 11 -9.12 -5.72 4.33
C LYS A 11 -8.87 -6.89 5.29
N ALA A 12 -8.81 -8.12 4.79
CA ALA A 12 -8.62 -9.34 5.56
C ALA A 12 -7.13 -9.71 5.74
N GLY A 13 -6.20 -8.92 5.20
CA GLY A 13 -4.76 -9.19 5.32
C GLY A 13 -4.17 -10.07 4.22
N GLY A 14 -4.96 -10.45 3.22
CA GLY A 14 -4.49 -11.17 2.05
C GLY A 14 -3.85 -10.25 1.02
N LEU A 15 -2.72 -10.66 0.46
CA LEU A 15 -2.09 -9.99 -0.68
C LEU A 15 -2.96 -10.16 -1.93
N ILE A 16 -3.38 -9.05 -2.53
CA ILE A 16 -4.18 -9.05 -3.77
C ILE A 16 -3.42 -8.46 -4.96
N TYR A 17 -2.27 -7.82 -4.75
CA TYR A 17 -1.42 -7.34 -5.83
C TYR A 17 0.03 -7.24 -5.35
N ASN A 18 0.96 -7.67 -6.19
CA ASN A 18 2.37 -7.35 -6.05
C ASN A 18 2.92 -7.00 -7.42
N ARG A 19 3.78 -5.99 -7.47
CA ARG A 19 4.58 -5.71 -8.66
C ARG A 19 5.86 -4.97 -8.30
N THR A 20 6.94 -5.40 -8.94
CA THR A 20 8.24 -4.74 -8.91
C THR A 20 8.39 -3.83 -10.13
N PHE A 21 8.87 -2.61 -9.91
CA PHE A 21 9.07 -1.58 -10.93
C PHE A 21 10.56 -1.33 -11.20
N ALA A 22 11.42 -1.51 -10.19
CA ALA A 22 12.85 -1.31 -10.31
C ALA A 22 13.63 -2.39 -9.55
N PRO A 23 14.85 -2.73 -10.01
CA PRO A 23 15.75 -3.59 -9.23
C PRO A 23 16.22 -2.86 -7.96
N GLY A 24 16.71 -3.62 -6.98
CA GLY A 24 17.28 -3.07 -5.73
C GLY A 24 16.78 -3.75 -4.46
N LEU A 25 15.65 -4.46 -4.54
CA LEU A 25 15.16 -5.34 -3.48
C LEU A 25 15.35 -6.80 -3.87
N GLN A 26 15.58 -7.65 -2.87
CA GLN A 26 15.55 -9.10 -3.06
C GLN A 26 14.16 -9.51 -3.52
N LYS A 27 14.10 -10.27 -4.63
CA LYS A 27 12.85 -10.85 -5.11
C LYS A 27 12.47 -12.00 -4.19
N LEU A 28 11.29 -11.88 -3.57
CA LEU A 28 10.70 -12.95 -2.77
C LEU A 28 9.92 -13.90 -3.68
N ASP A 29 9.70 -15.13 -3.19
CA ASP A 29 8.77 -16.03 -3.86
C ASP A 29 7.30 -15.64 -3.56
N SER A 30 6.36 -16.32 -4.23
CA SER A 30 4.94 -16.02 -4.06
C SER A 30 4.45 -16.25 -2.62
N ASN A 31 4.95 -17.26 -1.92
CA ASN A 31 4.51 -17.61 -0.57
C ASN A 31 5.05 -16.62 0.46
N ASP A 32 6.31 -16.22 0.31
CA ASP A 32 6.96 -15.21 1.13
C ASP A 32 6.24 -13.87 1.04
N TYR A 33 5.77 -13.48 -0.16
CA TYR A 33 4.95 -12.28 -0.31
C TYR A 33 3.59 -12.40 0.41
N LEU A 34 2.95 -13.59 0.40
CA LEU A 34 1.73 -13.83 1.16
C LEU A 34 1.97 -13.72 2.66
N ILE A 35 3.06 -14.31 3.15
CA ILE A 35 3.48 -14.27 4.56
C ILE A 35 3.78 -12.82 4.96
N LEU A 36 4.52 -12.08 4.14
CA LEU A 36 4.84 -10.66 4.36
C LEU A 36 3.58 -9.82 4.49
N ALA A 37 2.60 -10.02 3.61
CA ALA A 37 1.34 -9.29 3.65
C ALA A 37 0.54 -9.58 4.93
N GLY A 38 0.40 -10.86 5.31
CA GLY A 38 -0.30 -11.25 6.53
C GLY A 38 0.40 -10.74 7.79
N THR A 39 1.73 -10.84 7.82
CA THR A 39 2.55 -10.35 8.93
C THR A 39 2.43 -8.84 9.08
N PHE A 40 2.58 -8.09 7.98
CA PHE A 40 2.40 -6.64 7.99
C PHE A 40 1.00 -6.27 8.47
N HIS A 41 -0.05 -6.96 7.99
CA HIS A 41 -1.41 -6.71 8.41
C HIS A 41 -1.60 -6.87 9.93
N GLY A 42 -1.03 -7.93 10.51
CA GLY A 42 -1.06 -8.16 11.96
C GLY A 42 -0.30 -7.08 12.73
N ILE A 43 0.94 -6.78 12.35
CA ILE A 43 1.76 -5.76 13.02
C ILE A 43 1.10 -4.38 12.89
N HIS A 44 0.49 -4.06 11.75
CA HIS A 44 -0.25 -2.80 11.55
C HIS A 44 -1.41 -2.66 12.54
N ALA A 45 -2.15 -3.74 12.80
CA ALA A 45 -3.22 -3.75 13.80
C ALA A 45 -2.69 -3.62 15.24
N ILE A 46 -1.59 -4.31 15.56
CA ILE A 46 -0.91 -4.20 16.87
C ILE A 46 -0.38 -2.78 17.10
N SER A 47 0.24 -2.18 16.08
CA SER A 47 0.73 -0.80 16.15
C SER A 47 -0.38 0.20 16.52
N ARG A 48 -1.60 -0.06 16.06
CA ARG A 48 -2.77 0.74 16.43
C ARG A 48 -3.19 0.53 17.89
N SER A 49 -3.09 -0.68 18.44
CA SER A 49 -3.49 -0.96 19.83
C SER A 49 -2.47 -0.47 20.87
N ILE A 50 -1.18 -0.41 20.51
CA ILE A 50 -0.12 0.10 21.39
C ILE A 50 0.06 1.62 21.30
N ASN A 51 -0.78 2.31 20.52
CA ASN A 51 -0.68 3.76 20.35
C ASN A 51 -0.87 4.46 21.71
N PRO A 52 0.13 5.20 22.22
CA PRO A 52 0.05 5.86 23.52
C PRO A 52 -0.84 7.10 23.51
N ALA A 53 -1.25 7.59 22.33
CA ALA A 53 -2.10 8.77 22.24
C ALA A 53 -3.48 8.49 22.87
N PRO A 54 -4.00 9.41 23.71
CA PRO A 54 -5.31 9.25 24.31
C PRO A 54 -6.41 9.18 23.23
N PRO A 55 -7.49 8.41 23.44
CA PRO A 55 -8.60 8.35 22.51
C PRO A 55 -9.20 9.74 22.29
N VAL A 56 -9.03 10.29 21.09
CA VAL A 56 -9.66 11.57 20.74
C VAL A 56 -11.14 11.30 20.44
N PRO A 57 -12.09 11.98 21.11
CA PRO A 57 -13.50 11.87 20.79
C PRO A 57 -13.72 12.20 19.31
N PRO A 58 -14.61 11.49 18.60
CA PRO A 58 -14.88 11.80 17.20
C PRO A 58 -15.41 13.24 17.10
N GLN A 59 -14.60 14.15 16.55
CA GLN A 59 -15.03 15.51 16.29
C GLN A 59 -16.05 15.50 15.15
N PRO A 60 -17.20 16.18 15.29
CA PRO A 60 -18.16 16.30 14.20
C PRO A 60 -17.48 16.98 12.99
N GLY A 61 -17.38 16.26 11.88
CA GLY A 61 -16.78 16.72 10.63
C GLY A 61 -15.41 16.12 10.30
N ASN A 62 -14.67 15.57 11.27
CA ASN A 62 -13.34 14.98 11.03
C ASN A 62 -13.39 13.45 11.12
N ARG A 63 -13.61 12.80 9.97
CA ARG A 63 -13.79 11.33 9.85
C ARG A 63 -12.51 10.51 9.86
N LYS A 64 -11.33 11.15 9.89
CA LYS A 64 -10.08 10.38 9.92
C LYS A 64 -9.83 9.87 11.35
N PRO A 65 -9.68 8.54 11.55
CA PRO A 65 -9.18 8.05 12.82
C PRO A 65 -7.79 8.69 13.07
N PRO A 66 -7.47 9.03 14.32
CA PRO A 66 -6.24 9.76 14.65
C PRO A 66 -4.98 9.00 14.20
N THR A 67 -5.03 7.66 14.17
CA THR A 67 -3.98 6.82 13.58
C THR A 67 -4.59 5.59 12.91
N THR A 68 -4.02 5.14 11.80
CA THR A 68 -4.44 3.90 11.12
C THR A 68 -3.64 2.68 11.56
N GLY A 69 -2.43 2.88 12.10
CA GLY A 69 -1.44 1.86 12.39
C GLY A 69 -0.06 2.32 11.90
N ILE A 70 0.70 1.42 11.27
CA ILE A 70 1.98 1.74 10.64
C ILE A 70 1.76 2.59 9.39
N GLU A 71 2.42 3.74 9.30
CA GLU A 71 2.37 4.64 8.13
C GLU A 71 3.69 4.69 7.35
N SER A 72 4.82 4.52 8.04
CA SER A 72 6.15 4.48 7.43
C SER A 72 7.09 3.58 8.22
N LEU A 73 7.91 2.82 7.52
CA LEU A 73 9.02 2.04 8.05
C LEU A 73 10.25 2.32 7.18
N GLU A 74 11.32 2.82 7.79
CA GLU A 74 12.52 3.26 7.09
C GLU A 74 13.72 2.42 7.50
N SER A 75 14.56 2.10 6.52
CA SER A 75 15.83 1.40 6.68
C SER A 75 16.91 2.11 5.86
N SER A 76 18.17 1.66 5.98
CA SER A 76 19.29 2.15 5.16
C SER A 76 19.12 1.90 3.66
N HIS A 77 18.30 0.91 3.27
CA HIS A 77 18.20 0.47 1.87
C HIS A 77 16.87 0.85 1.22
N PHE A 78 15.80 0.93 1.99
CA PHE A 78 14.47 1.24 1.48
C PHE A 78 13.60 1.93 2.54
N ARG A 79 12.59 2.62 2.04
CA ARG A 79 11.47 3.14 2.81
C ARG A 79 10.19 2.44 2.37
N LEU A 80 9.47 1.87 3.33
CA LEU A 80 8.13 1.31 3.16
C LEU A 80 7.12 2.34 3.64
N THR A 81 6.31 2.88 2.73
CA THR A 81 5.18 3.75 3.06
C THR A 81 3.89 2.95 3.00
N CYS A 82 3.07 3.02 4.05
CA CYS A 82 1.77 2.36 4.13
C CYS A 82 0.64 3.40 4.06
N PHE A 83 -0.34 3.14 3.20
CA PHE A 83 -1.58 3.90 3.14
C PHE A 83 -2.78 2.96 3.27
N GLN A 84 -3.51 3.06 4.38
CA GLN A 84 -4.78 2.37 4.57
C GLN A 84 -5.93 3.26 4.08
N THR A 85 -6.71 2.72 3.15
CA THR A 85 -7.93 3.33 2.63
C THR A 85 -9.07 3.27 3.66
N PRO A 86 -10.11 4.11 3.54
CA PRO A 86 -11.31 4.02 4.39
C PRO A 86 -12.02 2.67 4.32
N THR A 87 -11.88 1.93 3.22
CA THR A 87 -12.46 0.58 3.03
C THR A 87 -11.58 -0.54 3.62
N GLY A 88 -10.42 -0.21 4.19
CA GLY A 88 -9.53 -1.15 4.88
C GLY A 88 -8.44 -1.78 4.02
N VAL A 89 -8.44 -1.53 2.70
CA VAL A 89 -7.36 -1.94 1.77
C VAL A 89 -6.10 -1.14 2.08
N LYS A 90 -4.94 -1.81 2.10
CA LYS A 90 -3.64 -1.21 2.41
C LYS A 90 -2.75 -1.23 1.19
N PHE A 91 -2.17 -0.09 0.88
CA PHE A 91 -1.16 0.08 -0.15
C PHE A 91 0.19 0.18 0.53
N LEU A 92 1.13 -0.65 0.10
CA LEU A 92 2.51 -0.68 0.59
C LEU A 92 3.43 -0.29 -0.56
N LEU A 93 4.05 0.87 -0.45
CA LEU A 93 4.97 1.40 -1.45
C LEU A 93 6.40 1.29 -0.93
N PHE A 94 7.23 0.53 -1.65
CA PHE A 94 8.66 0.42 -1.37
C PHE A 94 9.43 1.38 -2.27
N THR A 95 10.23 2.25 -1.69
CA THR A 95 11.02 3.27 -2.40
C THR A 95 12.44 3.34 -1.87
N SER A 96 13.34 4.03 -2.58
CA SER A 96 14.59 4.46 -1.97
C SER A 96 14.32 5.42 -0.79
N PRO A 97 15.17 5.47 0.25
CA PRO A 97 14.95 6.32 1.42
C PRO A 97 14.78 7.81 1.08
N GLU A 98 15.45 8.26 0.02
CA GLU A 98 15.50 9.66 -0.45
C GLU A 98 14.30 10.03 -1.33
N GLN A 99 13.37 9.11 -1.59
CA GLN A 99 12.23 9.36 -2.45
C GLN A 99 11.29 10.42 -1.83
N PRO A 100 11.10 11.58 -2.47
CA PRO A 100 10.17 12.59 -1.97
C PRO A 100 8.72 12.21 -2.27
N ASN A 101 7.80 12.84 -1.55
CA ASN A 101 6.37 12.83 -1.86
C ASN A 101 5.72 11.42 -1.93
N THR A 102 6.21 10.44 -1.17
CA THR A 102 5.67 9.07 -1.17
C THR A 102 4.18 9.02 -0.86
N ALA A 103 3.69 9.91 0.00
CA ALA A 103 2.26 10.05 0.31
C ALA A 103 1.40 10.50 -0.89
N LEU A 104 1.95 11.31 -1.80
CA LEU A 104 1.24 11.70 -3.03
C LEU A 104 1.25 10.54 -4.04
N VAL A 105 2.41 9.90 -4.20
CA VAL A 105 2.57 8.75 -5.10
C VAL A 105 1.60 7.64 -4.74
N ILE A 106 1.52 7.27 -3.46
CA ILE A 106 0.65 6.18 -3.00
C ILE A 106 -0.84 6.53 -3.12
N ARG A 107 -1.22 7.81 -2.92
CA ARG A 107 -2.59 8.28 -3.18
C ARG A 107 -2.95 8.17 -4.66
N ARG A 108 -2.02 8.51 -5.55
CA ARG A 108 -2.24 8.35 -6.99
C ARG A 108 -2.41 6.88 -7.38
N CYS A 109 -1.65 5.96 -6.78
CA CYS A 109 -1.87 4.52 -6.95
C CYS A 109 -3.26 4.07 -6.51
N TYR A 110 -3.78 4.63 -5.40
CA TYR A 110 -5.14 4.37 -4.94
C TYR A 110 -6.21 4.90 -5.92
N GLU A 111 -6.01 6.09 -6.49
CA GLU A 111 -6.92 6.62 -7.53
C GLU A 111 -6.95 5.70 -8.76
N LEU A 112 -5.79 5.25 -9.24
CA LEU A 112 -5.69 4.30 -10.35
C LEU A 112 -6.37 2.96 -10.02
N TYR A 113 -6.26 2.49 -8.78
CA TYR A 113 -6.97 1.30 -8.32
C TYR A 113 -8.49 1.49 -8.39
N GLY A 114 -8.99 2.65 -7.95
CA GLY A 114 -10.39 3.02 -8.09
C GLY A 114 -10.85 3.04 -9.55
N ASP A 115 -10.05 3.64 -10.44
CA ASP A 115 -10.42 3.82 -11.84
C ASP A 115 -10.38 2.54 -12.67
N PHE A 116 -9.39 1.67 -12.46
CA PHE A 116 -9.19 0.49 -13.31
C PHE A 116 -9.65 -0.82 -12.67
N VAL A 117 -9.60 -0.94 -11.35
CA VAL A 117 -9.93 -2.18 -10.65
C VAL A 117 -11.36 -2.12 -10.13
N MET A 118 -11.73 -1.09 -9.37
CA MET A 118 -13.07 -0.99 -8.76
C MET A 118 -14.18 -0.73 -9.77
N LYS A 119 -13.88 -0.09 -10.90
CA LYS A 119 -14.85 0.12 -11.99
C LYS A 119 -14.93 -1.07 -12.97
N ASN A 120 -14.13 -2.12 -12.79
CA ASN A 120 -14.16 -3.29 -13.66
C ASN A 120 -15.26 -4.27 -13.20
N PRO A 121 -16.34 -4.48 -13.97
CA PRO A 121 -17.45 -5.35 -13.57
C PRO A 121 -17.05 -6.84 -13.45
N PHE A 122 -15.91 -7.23 -14.01
CA PHE A 122 -15.39 -8.60 -13.94
C PHE A 122 -14.41 -8.83 -12.79
N TYR A 123 -14.08 -7.79 -12.02
CA TYR A 123 -13.21 -7.94 -10.87
C TYR A 123 -14.01 -8.32 -9.62
N SER A 124 -13.70 -9.49 -9.06
CA SER A 124 -14.22 -9.90 -7.76
C SER A 124 -13.39 -9.29 -6.63
N MET A 125 -14.07 -8.64 -5.68
CA MET A 125 -13.43 -8.06 -4.50
C MET A 125 -12.64 -9.13 -3.71
N GLU A 126 -11.58 -8.68 -3.05
CA GLU A 126 -10.70 -9.52 -2.21
C GLU A 126 -9.88 -10.59 -2.96
N MET A 127 -10.05 -10.74 -4.27
CA MET A 127 -9.27 -11.63 -5.13
C MET A 127 -8.04 -10.94 -5.74
N PRO A 128 -7.03 -11.71 -6.19
CA PRO A 128 -5.86 -11.15 -6.86
C PRO A 128 -6.23 -10.28 -8.07
N ILE A 129 -5.64 -9.09 -8.15
CA ILE A 129 -5.86 -8.12 -9.22
C ILE A 129 -5.08 -8.56 -10.45
N ARG A 130 -5.82 -9.00 -11.48
CA ARG A 130 -5.27 -9.39 -12.80
C ARG A 130 -5.85 -8.49 -13.89
N VAL A 131 -5.63 -7.18 -13.75
CA VAL A 131 -6.20 -6.15 -14.64
C VAL A 131 -5.08 -5.46 -15.40
N GLU A 132 -4.88 -5.83 -16.67
CA GLU A 132 -3.78 -5.29 -17.48
C GLU A 132 -3.80 -3.76 -17.64
N LYS A 133 -5.00 -3.16 -17.72
CA LYS A 133 -5.14 -1.69 -17.77
C LYS A 133 -4.57 -1.02 -16.52
N PHE A 134 -4.79 -1.63 -15.35
CA PHE A 134 -4.24 -1.15 -14.09
C PHE A 134 -2.71 -1.26 -14.09
N ASP A 135 -2.18 -2.40 -14.54
CA ASP A 135 -0.74 -2.60 -14.68
C ASP A 135 -0.10 -1.57 -15.61
N ARG A 136 -0.68 -1.36 -16.79
CA ARG A 136 -0.15 -0.38 -17.73
C ARG A 136 -0.18 1.04 -17.15
N ALA A 137 -1.26 1.41 -16.45
CA ALA A 137 -1.38 2.73 -15.84
C ALA A 137 -0.36 2.95 -14.71
N LEU A 138 -0.17 1.96 -13.84
CA LEU A 138 0.85 2.00 -12.80
C LEU A 138 2.26 2.09 -13.38
N GLY A 139 2.59 1.23 -14.35
CA GLY A 139 3.89 1.25 -15.02
C GLY A 139 4.15 2.61 -15.69
N GLY A 140 3.16 3.14 -16.40
CA GLY A 140 3.26 4.45 -17.03
C GLY A 140 3.36 5.63 -16.06
N TYR A 141 3.00 5.47 -14.78
CA TYR A 141 3.12 6.51 -13.75
C TYR A 141 4.41 6.36 -12.93
N LEU A 142 4.71 5.15 -12.46
CA LEU A 142 5.80 4.88 -11.50
C LEU A 142 7.17 4.68 -12.16
N LEU A 143 7.23 4.39 -13.46
CA LEU A 143 8.49 4.23 -14.20
C LEU A 143 8.95 5.52 -14.89
N ARG A 144 8.20 6.62 -14.78
CA ARG A 144 8.63 7.89 -15.39
C ARG A 144 9.88 8.40 -14.66
N PRO A 145 10.95 8.76 -15.38
CA PRO A 145 12.04 9.52 -14.79
C PRO A 145 11.45 10.83 -14.25
N SER A 146 11.61 11.06 -12.94
CA SER A 146 11.32 12.33 -12.28
C SER A 146 12.32 13.39 -12.65
#